data_AF-A0A317ISV5-F1
#
_entry.id   AF-A0A317ISV5-F1
#
_cell.length_a   1.000
_cell.length_b   1.000
_cell.length_c   1.000
_cell.angle_alpha   90.00
_cell.angle_beta   90.00
_cell.angle_gamma   90.00
#
_symmetry.space_group_name_H-M   'P 1'
#
loop_
_entity.id
_entity.type
_entity.pdbx_description
1 polymer ?
#
loop_
_entity_poly.entity_id
_entity_poly.type
_entity_poly.pdbx_seq_one_letter_code
_entity_poly.pdbx_strand_id
1 'polypeptide(L)'
;RKFTEPQSPPDQPILRGLGWDIDSPHSGNRGELFPIGSYGHTGFTGTSMWIDPSTKTYVILLANSVHPAARPALTPLRAKVATITAAALGTAVEGVTLTGYNETFVNAGVHREVARNGATRTGLDVLVEEKFQPLQGKRIGLITNQTGVDRSGRRNVDLMLQAGVKVAALFSPEHSFEGNQDTSNIADTTDRATGIHIFSLYGASMRPSPASLRGLDALVFDIQDVGARFYTYQTTMFLCMEEAARAHVPFYVLDRPNPITGTRVEGPLLDAALVSNIGHFAGLPVRHGMTMGELARLFNAEAKVNADLTVIPMRDWRRGDWFDSTGLAWVNPSPNMRSLNAATLYPGLALLESSRDYSVGRGTDAPFEQIGAPFIGGRELAQRLDQREIPGVRVYPTMVGKVEGVRFVITNRELFDSIRLGLEVAAAIQALYPGKLDMTQDRKLIGSDDVIRRIGAGEDPRSIQQSLEDGVAEFVKRREPYLLYR
;
A
#
# COMPACT_ATOMS: atom_id res chain seq x y z
N ARG A 1 -17.01 -24.74 -18.83
CA ARG A 1 -16.86 -23.37 -18.29
C ARG A 1 -16.50 -23.41 -16.82
N LYS A 2 -17.41 -23.65 -15.86
CA LYS A 2 -17.07 -23.70 -14.42
C LYS A 2 -15.91 -24.61 -13.98
N PHE A 3 -15.68 -25.74 -14.67
CA PHE A 3 -14.55 -26.63 -14.39
C PHE A 3 -13.20 -26.04 -14.84
N THR A 4 -13.19 -25.17 -15.84
CA THR A 4 -12.00 -24.71 -16.57
C THR A 4 -11.81 -23.19 -16.47
N GLU A 5 -12.59 -22.53 -15.62
CA GLU A 5 -12.56 -21.08 -15.36
C GLU A 5 -12.44 -20.88 -13.85
N PRO A 6 -11.81 -19.80 -13.36
CA PRO A 6 -11.72 -19.53 -11.93
C PRO A 6 -13.09 -19.51 -11.26
N GLN A 7 -13.25 -20.33 -10.23
CA GLN A 7 -14.40 -20.37 -9.32
C GLN A 7 -13.96 -20.12 -7.87
N SER A 8 -12.69 -19.75 -7.68
CA SER A 8 -12.16 -19.36 -6.38
C SER A 8 -12.70 -17.99 -5.98
N PRO A 9 -12.84 -17.72 -4.67
CA PRO A 9 -13.28 -16.42 -4.20
C PRO A 9 -12.41 -15.28 -4.76
N PRO A 10 -13.00 -14.13 -5.10
CA PRO A 10 -12.30 -12.98 -5.64
C PRO A 10 -11.06 -12.53 -4.85
N ASP A 11 -11.12 -12.61 -3.53
CA ASP A 11 -10.06 -12.19 -2.61
C ASP A 11 -8.89 -13.18 -2.50
N GLN A 12 -9.02 -14.37 -3.10
CA GLN A 12 -8.03 -15.42 -2.97
C GLN A 12 -7.02 -15.38 -4.13
N PRO A 13 -5.71 -15.37 -3.84
CA PRO A 13 -4.64 -15.38 -4.85
C PRO A 13 -4.51 -16.74 -5.57
N ILE A 14 -5.41 -17.68 -5.27
CA ILE A 14 -5.47 -19.02 -5.80
C ILE A 14 -6.58 -19.06 -6.84
N LEU A 15 -6.23 -19.39 -8.07
CA LEU A 15 -7.19 -19.64 -9.13
C LEU A 15 -7.40 -21.15 -9.27
N ARG A 16 -8.63 -21.60 -9.01
CA ARG A 16 -9.08 -22.99 -9.26
C ARG A 16 -10.43 -22.98 -9.96
N GLY A 17 -10.61 -23.91 -10.89
CA GLY A 17 -11.92 -24.29 -11.38
C GLY A 17 -12.54 -25.37 -10.50
N LEU A 18 -13.76 -25.82 -10.82
CA LEU A 18 -14.34 -27.00 -10.15
C LEU A 18 -13.46 -28.24 -10.44
N GLY A 19 -12.64 -28.66 -9.49
CA GLY A 19 -11.79 -29.85 -9.59
C GLY A 19 -10.49 -29.69 -10.37
N TRP A 20 -10.15 -28.48 -10.85
CA TRP A 20 -8.92 -28.22 -11.61
C TRP A 20 -8.09 -27.10 -10.96
N ASP A 21 -6.77 -27.28 -10.96
CA ASP A 21 -5.82 -26.23 -10.59
C ASP A 21 -5.57 -25.33 -11.81
N ILE A 22 -5.60 -24.00 -11.64
CA ILE A 22 -5.33 -23.01 -12.70
C ILE A 22 -4.06 -22.23 -12.33
N ASP A 23 -4.05 -21.63 -11.13
CA ASP A 23 -2.91 -20.91 -10.58
C ASP A 23 -2.94 -20.95 -9.05
N SER A 24 -2.27 -21.92 -8.45
CA SER A 24 -2.17 -22.07 -6.99
C SER A 24 -0.73 -22.38 -6.59
N PRO A 25 -0.37 -22.35 -5.29
CA PRO A 25 0.94 -22.82 -4.84
C PRO A 25 1.31 -24.24 -5.29
N HIS A 26 0.34 -25.03 -5.77
CA HIS A 26 0.53 -26.39 -6.26
C HIS A 26 0.55 -26.51 -7.79
N SER A 27 0.36 -25.40 -8.54
CA SER A 27 0.30 -25.40 -10.01
C SER A 27 1.67 -25.55 -10.68
N GLY A 28 2.75 -25.82 -9.92
CA GLY A 28 4.11 -25.91 -10.45
C GLY A 28 4.29 -26.95 -11.58
N ASN A 29 3.41 -27.95 -11.70
CA ASN A 29 3.41 -28.87 -12.84
C ASN A 29 2.97 -28.25 -14.17
N ARG A 30 2.44 -27.01 -14.17
CA ARG A 30 2.24 -26.17 -15.35
C ARG A 30 3.55 -25.88 -16.08
N GLY A 31 4.67 -25.80 -15.36
CA GLY A 31 5.91 -25.28 -15.92
C GLY A 31 5.88 -23.77 -16.14
N GLU A 32 6.90 -23.26 -16.81
CA GLU A 32 7.16 -21.82 -16.90
C GLU A 32 6.44 -21.14 -18.07
N LEU A 33 6.10 -21.89 -19.12
CA LEU A 33 5.65 -21.32 -20.40
C LEU A 33 4.15 -21.48 -20.69
N PHE A 34 3.45 -22.43 -20.06
CA PHE A 34 1.99 -22.51 -20.19
C PHE A 34 1.32 -21.34 -19.43
N PRO A 35 0.33 -20.65 -20.02
CA PRO A 35 -0.21 -19.41 -19.47
C PRO A 35 -1.15 -19.62 -18.27
N ILE A 36 -1.31 -18.61 -17.42
CA ILE A 36 -2.43 -18.57 -16.45
C ILE A 36 -3.74 -18.56 -17.26
N GLY A 37 -4.65 -19.50 -16.98
CA GLY A 37 -5.82 -19.83 -17.80
C GLY A 37 -5.75 -21.22 -18.46
N SER A 38 -4.55 -21.80 -18.54
CA SER A 38 -4.36 -23.24 -18.65
C SER A 38 -4.61 -23.90 -17.29
N TYR A 39 -4.96 -25.18 -17.28
CA TYR A 39 -5.42 -25.87 -16.07
C TYR A 39 -4.98 -27.33 -16.05
N GLY A 40 -4.89 -27.91 -14.86
CA GLY A 40 -4.46 -29.29 -14.73
C GLY A 40 -4.55 -29.85 -13.31
N HIS A 41 -4.00 -31.05 -13.16
CA HIS A 41 -4.02 -31.78 -11.91
C HIS A 41 -2.81 -32.71 -11.80
N THR A 42 -2.42 -33.02 -10.56
CA THR A 42 -1.39 -34.02 -10.27
C THR A 42 -2.01 -35.27 -9.63
N GLY A 43 -1.44 -36.44 -9.90
CA GLY A 43 -1.79 -37.68 -9.22
C GLY A 43 -0.80 -38.01 -8.12
N PHE A 44 -1.30 -38.69 -7.08
CA PHE A 44 -0.53 -39.10 -5.91
C PHE A 44 0.73 -39.90 -6.28
N THR A 45 0.63 -40.79 -7.27
CA THR A 45 1.74 -41.68 -7.65
C THR A 45 2.87 -40.98 -8.40
N GLY A 46 2.69 -39.75 -8.87
CA GLY A 46 3.69 -39.08 -9.71
C GLY A 46 3.15 -38.60 -11.06
N THR A 47 1.95 -39.02 -11.44
CA THR A 47 1.31 -38.59 -12.69
C THR A 47 0.94 -37.10 -12.68
N SER A 48 0.79 -36.51 -13.86
CA SER A 48 0.22 -35.16 -14.02
C SER A 48 -0.43 -35.00 -15.37
N MET A 49 -1.41 -34.12 -15.43
CA MET A 49 -2.00 -33.63 -16.68
C MET A 49 -2.09 -32.10 -16.63
N TRP A 50 -1.77 -31.44 -17.73
CA TRP A 50 -1.93 -30.01 -17.91
C TRP A 50 -2.51 -29.72 -19.30
N ILE A 51 -3.49 -28.83 -19.40
CA ILE A 51 -4.26 -28.56 -20.61
C ILE A 51 -4.26 -27.05 -20.83
N ASP A 52 -3.88 -26.62 -22.03
CA ASP A 52 -3.97 -25.23 -22.46
C ASP A 52 -5.01 -25.10 -23.58
N PRO A 53 -6.19 -24.51 -23.29
CA PRO A 53 -7.25 -24.35 -24.29
C PRO A 53 -6.89 -23.33 -25.37
N SER A 54 -5.98 -22.38 -25.10
CA SER A 54 -5.63 -21.31 -26.05
C SER A 54 -4.83 -21.86 -27.23
N THR A 55 -3.82 -22.69 -26.94
CA THR A 55 -3.01 -23.38 -27.95
C THR A 55 -3.62 -24.70 -28.41
N LYS A 56 -4.70 -25.17 -27.76
CA LYS A 56 -5.32 -26.49 -27.95
C LYS A 56 -4.34 -27.65 -27.71
N THR A 57 -3.52 -27.50 -26.68
CA THR A 57 -2.48 -28.48 -26.33
C THR A 57 -2.72 -29.07 -24.95
N TYR A 58 -2.13 -30.24 -24.71
CA TYR A 58 -2.12 -30.86 -23.40
C TYR A 58 -0.84 -31.67 -23.21
N VAL A 59 -0.44 -31.83 -21.95
CA VAL A 59 0.72 -32.62 -21.53
C VAL A 59 0.26 -33.60 -20.48
N ILE A 60 0.47 -34.89 -20.72
CA ILE A 60 0.25 -35.95 -19.73
C ILE A 60 1.59 -36.59 -19.44
N LEU A 61 1.99 -36.57 -18.17
CA LEU A 61 3.15 -37.30 -17.68
C LEU A 61 2.67 -38.47 -16.83
N LEU A 62 2.90 -39.69 -17.31
CA LEU A 62 2.67 -40.90 -16.54
C LEU A 62 3.97 -41.29 -15.84
N ALA A 63 3.99 -41.15 -14.51
CA ALA A 63 5.15 -41.47 -13.70
C ALA A 63 4.72 -42.16 -12.40
N ASN A 64 5.62 -42.97 -11.85
CA ASN A 64 5.43 -43.66 -10.57
C ASN A 64 6.64 -43.42 -9.66
N SER A 65 6.50 -42.48 -8.73
CA SER A 65 7.47 -42.11 -7.71
C SER A 65 7.35 -42.93 -6.43
N VAL A 66 6.35 -43.81 -6.34
CA VAL A 66 6.07 -44.62 -5.14
C VAL A 66 6.49 -46.08 -5.31
N HIS A 67 6.99 -46.48 -6.49
CA HIS A 67 7.45 -47.84 -6.78
C HIS A 67 8.93 -47.87 -7.20
N PRO A 68 9.74 -48.84 -6.70
CA PRO A 68 9.43 -49.83 -5.66
C PRO A 68 9.45 -49.27 -4.23
N ALA A 69 9.91 -48.02 -4.05
CA ALA A 69 9.89 -47.30 -2.79
C ALA A 69 9.54 -45.83 -3.04
N ALA A 70 9.01 -45.14 -2.03
CA ALA A 70 8.68 -43.72 -2.11
C ALA A 70 9.92 -42.85 -2.35
N ARG A 71 9.87 -42.02 -3.40
CA ARG A 71 10.90 -41.05 -3.80
C ARG A 71 10.38 -39.61 -3.64
N PRO A 72 11.26 -38.59 -3.69
CA PRO A 72 10.85 -37.18 -3.61
C PRO A 72 9.82 -36.79 -4.68
N ALA A 73 9.07 -35.73 -4.40
CA ALA A 73 8.01 -35.23 -5.28
C ALA A 73 8.56 -34.89 -6.69
N LEU A 74 7.86 -35.35 -7.73
CA LEU A 74 8.24 -35.15 -9.13
C LEU A 74 7.89 -33.77 -9.68
N THR A 75 7.49 -32.81 -8.85
CA THR A 75 7.08 -31.46 -9.28
C THR A 75 8.11 -30.79 -10.19
N PRO A 76 9.43 -30.78 -9.88
CA PRO A 76 10.43 -30.19 -10.77
C PRO A 76 10.53 -30.91 -12.14
N LEU A 77 10.36 -32.24 -12.17
CA LEU A 77 10.38 -33.00 -13.41
C LEU A 77 9.13 -32.69 -14.25
N ARG A 78 7.94 -32.68 -13.63
CA ARG A 78 6.67 -32.32 -14.28
C ARG A 78 6.75 -30.92 -14.88
N ALA A 79 7.28 -29.95 -14.11
CA ALA A 79 7.48 -28.58 -14.56
C ALA A 79 8.41 -28.49 -15.77
N LYS A 80 9.56 -29.20 -15.75
CA LYS A 80 10.50 -29.25 -16.87
C LYS A 80 9.88 -29.87 -18.13
N VAL A 81 9.15 -30.99 -17.99
CA VAL A 81 8.45 -31.64 -19.10
C VAL A 81 7.38 -30.72 -19.70
N ALA A 82 6.59 -30.06 -18.86
CA ALA A 82 5.58 -29.11 -19.31
C ALA A 82 6.22 -27.89 -20.03
N THR A 83 7.31 -27.36 -19.47
CA THR A 83 8.08 -26.24 -20.06
C THR A 83 8.67 -26.60 -21.41
N ILE A 84 9.33 -27.76 -21.53
CA ILE A 84 9.91 -28.24 -22.80
C ILE A 84 8.80 -28.47 -23.82
N THR A 85 7.66 -29.04 -23.41
CA THR A 85 6.53 -29.26 -24.31
C THR A 85 5.94 -27.95 -24.81
N ALA A 86 5.69 -26.98 -23.93
CA ALA A 86 5.21 -25.64 -24.30
C ALA A 86 6.19 -24.92 -25.25
N ALA A 87 7.50 -24.99 -24.97
CA ALA A 87 8.54 -24.44 -25.84
C ALA A 87 8.53 -25.10 -27.24
N ALA A 88 8.43 -26.44 -27.30
CA ALA A 88 8.40 -27.19 -28.55
C ALA A 88 7.14 -26.91 -29.38
N LEU A 89 6.02 -26.57 -28.72
CA LEU A 89 4.75 -26.24 -29.35
C LEU A 89 4.65 -24.76 -29.75
N GLY A 90 5.72 -23.98 -29.56
CA GLY A 90 5.74 -22.57 -29.92
C GLY A 90 4.74 -21.74 -29.12
N THR A 91 4.45 -22.13 -27.87
CA THR A 91 3.69 -21.31 -26.93
C THR A 91 4.51 -20.05 -26.65
N ALA A 92 4.33 -19.03 -27.49
CA ALA A 92 5.00 -17.75 -27.38
C ALA A 92 4.37 -16.98 -26.21
N VAL A 93 5.20 -16.54 -25.27
CA VAL A 93 4.80 -15.60 -24.22
C VAL A 93 4.78 -14.22 -24.87
N GLU A 94 3.62 -13.76 -25.34
CA GLU A 94 3.44 -12.32 -25.56
C GLU A 94 3.58 -11.64 -24.19
N GLY A 95 4.56 -10.75 -24.07
CA GLY A 95 4.84 -10.05 -22.82
C GLY A 95 3.67 -9.15 -22.44
N VAL A 96 2.76 -9.66 -21.61
CA VAL A 96 1.77 -8.85 -20.92
C VAL A 96 2.28 -8.61 -19.50
N THR A 97 2.49 -7.35 -19.17
CA THR A 97 2.68 -6.96 -17.77
C THR A 97 1.31 -6.95 -17.10
N LEU A 98 1.02 -7.92 -16.24
CA LEU A 98 -0.18 -7.87 -15.39
C LEU A 98 0.04 -6.81 -14.30
N THR A 99 -0.69 -5.71 -14.35
CA THR A 99 -0.56 -4.61 -13.39
C THR A 99 -1.77 -4.44 -12.48
N GLY A 100 -2.79 -5.33 -12.55
CA GLY A 100 -3.92 -5.32 -11.62
C GLY A 100 -4.76 -6.60 -11.55
N TYR A 101 -5.54 -6.73 -10.46
CA TYR A 101 -6.47 -7.83 -10.19
C TYR A 101 -7.61 -7.95 -11.21
N ASN A 102 -8.07 -6.84 -11.79
CA ASN A 102 -9.11 -6.88 -12.84
C ASN A 102 -8.55 -7.39 -14.17
N GLU A 103 -7.26 -7.25 -14.43
CA GLU A 103 -6.63 -7.68 -15.70
C GLU A 103 -6.47 -9.20 -15.78
N THR A 104 -6.43 -9.87 -14.61
CA THR A 104 -6.49 -11.33 -14.49
C THR A 104 -7.86 -11.93 -14.84
N PHE A 105 -8.95 -11.14 -14.89
CA PHE A 105 -10.29 -11.63 -15.26
C PHE A 105 -10.55 -11.65 -16.76
N VAL A 106 -9.89 -10.78 -17.52
CA VAL A 106 -10.27 -10.50 -18.91
C VAL A 106 -9.34 -11.17 -19.92
N ASN A 107 -8.10 -11.49 -19.52
CA ASN A 107 -7.09 -12.08 -20.39
C ASN A 107 -6.59 -13.41 -19.83
N ALA A 108 -6.59 -14.47 -20.66
CA ALA A 108 -5.72 -15.61 -20.42
C ALA A 108 -4.29 -15.16 -20.74
N GLY A 109 -3.44 -14.92 -19.74
CA GLY A 109 -2.10 -14.40 -20.03
C GLY A 109 -1.21 -14.10 -18.83
N VAL A 110 -0.17 -14.95 -18.72
CA VAL A 110 1.21 -14.64 -18.31
C VAL A 110 1.49 -14.34 -16.83
N HIS A 111 2.67 -14.76 -16.36
CA HIS A 111 3.15 -14.57 -15.00
C HIS A 111 3.00 -13.13 -14.52
N ARG A 112 2.49 -12.96 -13.29
CA ARG A 112 2.58 -11.71 -12.56
C ARG A 112 4.07 -11.35 -12.41
N GLU A 113 4.50 -10.24 -13.01
CA GLU A 113 5.82 -9.68 -12.77
C GLU A 113 5.78 -9.01 -11.38
N VAL A 114 5.87 -9.82 -10.32
CA VAL A 114 5.67 -9.41 -8.91
C VAL A 114 6.75 -8.45 -8.41
N ALA A 115 7.92 -8.44 -9.04
CA ALA A 115 9.01 -7.54 -8.72
C ALA A 115 9.84 -7.31 -9.98
N ARG A 116 9.66 -6.15 -10.60
CA ARG A 116 10.61 -5.63 -11.59
C ARG A 116 11.60 -4.74 -10.85
N ASN A 117 12.89 -4.83 -11.15
CA ASN A 117 13.85 -3.84 -10.70
C ASN A 117 13.71 -2.60 -11.58
N GLY A 118 12.72 -1.77 -11.28
CA GLY A 118 12.44 -0.52 -11.96
C GLY A 118 13.53 0.52 -11.70
N ALA A 119 13.66 1.47 -12.62
CA ALA A 119 14.46 2.67 -12.46
C ALA A 119 13.53 3.87 -12.36
N THR A 120 12.57 3.83 -11.42
CA THR A 120 11.56 4.86 -11.24
C THR A 120 12.20 6.23 -11.10
N ARG A 121 11.66 7.23 -11.81
CA ARG A 121 11.96 8.66 -11.64
C ARG A 121 10.75 9.29 -10.98
N THR A 122 10.93 9.82 -9.77
CA THR A 122 9.89 10.59 -9.07
C THR A 122 9.56 11.88 -9.84
N GLY A 123 8.46 12.55 -9.49
CA GLY A 123 8.15 13.87 -10.06
C GLY A 123 9.29 14.88 -9.88
N LEU A 124 10.04 14.79 -8.77
CA LEU A 124 11.25 15.58 -8.55
C LEU A 124 12.35 15.22 -9.55
N ASP A 125 12.65 13.93 -9.75
CA ASP A 125 13.67 13.50 -10.72
C ASP A 125 13.30 13.94 -12.14
N VAL A 126 12.02 13.86 -12.51
CA VAL A 126 11.51 14.35 -13.80
C VAL A 126 11.76 15.85 -13.95
N LEU A 127 11.45 16.65 -12.91
CA LEU A 127 11.75 18.08 -12.95
C LEU A 127 13.25 18.38 -13.02
N VAL A 128 14.10 17.59 -12.35
CA VAL A 128 15.55 17.73 -12.46
C VAL A 128 16.02 17.50 -13.90
N GLU A 129 15.54 16.42 -14.56
CA GLU A 129 15.82 16.13 -15.97
C GLU A 129 15.35 17.27 -16.89
N GLU A 130 14.22 17.89 -16.56
CA GLU A 130 13.63 19.01 -17.29
C GLU A 130 14.13 20.38 -16.81
N LYS A 131 15.19 20.44 -16.00
CA LYS A 131 15.78 21.69 -15.48
C LYS A 131 14.77 22.63 -14.82
N PHE A 132 13.77 22.05 -14.16
CA PHE A 132 12.67 22.72 -13.47
C PHE A 132 11.90 23.72 -14.36
N GLN A 133 11.85 23.52 -15.68
CA GLN A 133 11.21 24.45 -16.63
C GLN A 133 9.81 24.92 -16.20
N PRO A 134 8.88 24.06 -15.72
CA PRO A 134 7.56 24.50 -15.27
C PRO A 134 7.56 25.50 -14.11
N LEU A 135 8.65 25.56 -13.34
CA LEU A 135 8.80 26.40 -12.15
C LEU A 135 9.67 27.64 -12.39
N GLN A 136 10.28 27.78 -13.57
CA GLN A 136 11.17 28.89 -13.88
C GLN A 136 10.43 30.22 -13.87
N GLY A 137 11.07 31.25 -13.30
CA GLY A 137 10.50 32.60 -13.18
C GLY A 137 9.42 32.77 -12.09
N LYS A 138 8.95 31.68 -11.47
CA LYS A 138 7.93 31.70 -10.40
C LYS A 138 8.57 31.79 -9.02
N ARG A 139 7.88 32.46 -8.08
CA ARG A 139 8.15 32.43 -6.64
C ARG A 139 7.42 31.25 -6.01
N ILE A 140 8.16 30.25 -5.57
CA ILE A 140 7.62 28.96 -5.14
C ILE A 140 7.50 28.91 -3.61
N GLY A 141 6.33 28.46 -3.14
CA GLY A 141 6.20 27.86 -1.81
C GLY A 141 6.32 26.35 -1.90
N LEU A 142 7.25 25.75 -1.16
CA LEU A 142 7.50 24.31 -1.23
C LEU A 142 6.99 23.61 0.03
N ILE A 143 5.99 22.74 -0.14
CA ILE A 143 5.44 21.87 0.90
C ILE A 143 6.24 20.57 0.88
N THR A 144 7.11 20.39 1.87
CA THR A 144 8.04 19.26 1.89
C THR A 144 8.54 18.92 3.28
N ASN A 145 9.30 17.83 3.38
CA ASN A 145 10.04 17.39 4.55
C ASN A 145 11.30 16.62 4.11
N GLN A 146 11.96 15.91 5.02
CA GLN A 146 13.18 15.14 4.78
C GLN A 146 13.06 14.08 3.68
N THR A 147 11.84 13.66 3.31
CA THR A 147 11.62 12.69 2.22
C THR A 147 11.67 13.32 0.83
N GLY A 148 11.66 14.66 0.76
CA GLY A 148 11.78 15.46 -0.46
C GLY A 148 13.19 15.42 -1.06
N VAL A 149 13.64 14.23 -1.44
CA VAL A 149 14.94 13.99 -2.05
C VAL A 149 14.80 13.33 -3.41
N ASP A 150 15.78 13.58 -4.28
CA ASP A 150 15.93 12.89 -5.56
C ASP A 150 16.55 11.50 -5.38
N ARG A 151 16.72 10.76 -6.48
CA ARG A 151 17.36 9.43 -6.45
C ARG A 151 18.77 9.38 -5.91
N SER A 152 19.48 10.50 -5.92
CA SER A 152 20.84 10.62 -5.38
C SER A 152 20.84 11.07 -3.92
N GLY A 153 19.67 11.22 -3.29
CA GLY A 153 19.52 11.69 -1.91
C GLY A 153 19.69 13.19 -1.75
N ARG A 154 19.63 13.98 -2.83
CA ARG A 154 19.78 15.44 -2.79
C ARG A 154 18.43 16.09 -2.51
N ARG A 155 18.39 17.07 -1.60
CA ARG A 155 17.15 17.74 -1.19
C ARG A 155 16.55 18.55 -2.35
N ASN A 156 15.23 18.50 -2.48
CA ASN A 156 14.48 19.23 -3.49
C ASN A 156 14.71 20.76 -3.44
N VAL A 157 14.74 21.35 -2.25
CA VAL A 157 15.00 22.78 -2.05
C VAL A 157 16.37 23.18 -2.61
N ASP A 158 17.41 22.38 -2.37
CA ASP A 158 18.76 22.65 -2.85
C ASP A 158 18.83 22.54 -4.37
N LEU A 159 18.20 21.52 -4.94
CA LEU A 159 18.15 21.30 -6.40
C LEU A 159 17.40 22.44 -7.11
N MET A 160 16.28 22.89 -6.55
CA MET A 160 15.51 24.02 -7.07
C MET A 160 16.35 25.30 -7.07
N LEU A 161 17.00 25.62 -5.95
CA LEU A 161 17.86 26.81 -5.84
C LEU A 161 19.06 26.77 -6.80
N GLN A 162 19.72 25.61 -6.92
CA GLN A 162 20.83 25.41 -7.87
C GLN A 162 20.40 25.59 -9.33
N ALA A 163 19.15 25.25 -9.65
CA ALA A 163 18.56 25.44 -10.98
C ALA A 163 18.01 26.86 -11.22
N GLY A 164 18.17 27.78 -10.26
CA GLY A 164 17.71 29.17 -10.37
C GLY A 164 16.22 29.38 -10.05
N VAL A 165 15.52 28.37 -9.53
CA VAL A 165 14.13 28.50 -9.07
C VAL A 165 14.10 29.33 -7.78
N LYS A 166 13.16 30.27 -7.69
CA LYS A 166 13.01 31.14 -6.52
C LYS A 166 12.13 30.49 -5.47
N VAL A 167 12.72 29.70 -4.57
CA VAL A 167 12.00 29.17 -3.40
C VAL A 167 11.90 30.27 -2.33
N ALA A 168 10.68 30.76 -2.09
CA ALA A 168 10.43 31.91 -1.22
C ALA A 168 9.97 31.52 0.19
N ALA A 169 9.37 30.34 0.34
CA ALA A 169 8.87 29.82 1.61
C ALA A 169 8.88 28.29 1.61
N LEU A 170 9.09 27.70 2.78
CA LEU A 170 8.93 26.27 3.02
C LEU A 170 7.71 26.05 3.92
N PHE A 171 7.01 24.94 3.69
CA PHE A 171 5.87 24.51 4.50
C PHE A 171 6.11 23.07 4.95
N SER A 172 6.15 22.84 6.25
CA SER A 172 6.40 21.51 6.82
C SER A 172 5.14 20.92 7.42
N PRO A 173 4.80 19.65 7.14
CA PRO A 173 3.70 18.95 7.79
C PRO A 173 4.08 18.47 9.21
N GLU A 174 3.31 17.50 9.71
CA GLU A 174 3.63 16.67 10.87
C GLU A 174 5.06 16.09 10.80
N HIS A 175 5.69 15.95 11.96
CA HIS A 175 7.08 15.50 12.18
C HIS A 175 8.21 16.48 11.86
N SER A 176 7.88 17.73 11.51
CA SER A 176 8.82 18.82 11.17
C SER A 176 9.58 18.58 9.87
N PHE A 177 10.30 19.62 9.41
CA PHE A 177 11.02 19.59 8.14
C PHE A 177 12.10 18.50 8.10
N GLU A 178 12.72 18.20 9.24
CA GLU A 178 13.73 17.16 9.39
C GLU A 178 13.14 15.76 9.68
N GLY A 179 11.83 15.66 9.90
CA GLY A 179 11.14 14.38 10.14
C GLY A 179 11.47 13.68 11.45
N ASN A 180 11.97 14.41 12.45
CA ASN A 180 12.51 13.84 13.68
C ASN A 180 11.68 14.15 14.94
N GLN A 181 10.55 14.85 14.81
CA GLN A 181 9.68 15.19 15.94
C GLN A 181 8.43 14.30 15.99
N ASP A 182 8.04 13.84 17.18
CA ASP A 182 6.79 13.10 17.42
C ASP A 182 5.99 13.82 18.51
N THR A 183 5.59 15.06 18.22
CA THR A 183 4.91 15.97 19.14
C THR A 183 3.76 16.69 18.44
N SER A 184 2.74 17.09 19.20
CA SER A 184 1.55 17.78 18.67
C SER A 184 1.73 19.27 18.40
N ASN A 185 2.91 19.85 18.71
CA ASN A 185 3.16 21.28 18.54
C ASN A 185 4.53 21.51 17.92
N ILE A 186 4.52 21.97 16.67
CA ILE A 186 5.71 22.28 15.88
C ILE A 186 5.60 23.75 15.48
N ALA A 187 6.57 24.55 15.88
CA ALA A 187 6.60 25.98 15.59
C ALA A 187 7.27 26.27 14.25
N ASP A 188 6.98 27.45 13.71
CA ASP A 188 7.72 28.01 12.58
C ASP A 188 9.22 28.12 12.90
N THR A 189 10.05 27.98 11.87
CA THR A 189 11.50 28.03 12.01
C THR A 189 12.15 28.50 10.71
N THR A 190 13.45 28.29 10.55
CA THR A 190 14.20 28.66 9.35
C THR A 190 15.09 27.49 8.95
N ASP A 191 15.12 27.14 7.67
CA ASP A 191 16.07 26.15 7.16
C ASP A 191 17.48 26.71 7.31
N ARG A 192 18.31 26.02 8.09
CA ARG A 192 19.66 26.48 8.43
C ARG A 192 20.56 26.59 7.21
N ALA A 193 20.34 25.75 6.20
CA ALA A 193 21.19 25.68 5.02
C ALA A 193 20.91 26.82 4.03
N THR A 194 19.63 27.16 3.82
CA THR A 194 19.21 28.15 2.81
C THR A 194 18.79 29.50 3.39
N GLY A 195 18.50 29.56 4.70
CA GLY A 195 17.94 30.74 5.35
C GLY A 195 16.46 30.98 5.03
N ILE A 196 15.79 30.07 4.31
CA ILE A 196 14.37 30.20 3.95
C ILE A 196 13.51 29.88 5.17
N HIS A 197 12.49 30.71 5.39
CA HIS A 197 11.54 30.50 6.47
C HIS A 197 10.67 29.26 6.25
N ILE A 198 10.47 28.47 7.32
CA ILE A 198 9.65 27.28 7.36
C ILE A 198 8.39 27.59 8.18
N PHE A 199 7.24 27.61 7.51
CA PHE A 199 5.93 27.64 8.15
C PHE A 199 5.53 26.23 8.57
N SER A 200 5.14 26.05 9.82
CA SER A 200 4.60 24.79 10.32
C SER A 200 3.14 24.65 9.91
N LEU A 201 2.80 23.52 9.29
CA LEU A 201 1.44 23.07 9.00
C LEU A 201 1.00 21.97 9.99
N TYR A 202 1.51 22.04 11.23
CA TYR A 202 1.13 21.12 12.30
C TYR A 202 1.11 21.82 13.66
N GLY A 203 0.13 21.48 14.50
CA GLY A 203 -0.16 22.19 15.75
C GLY A 203 -1.28 23.22 15.57
N ALA A 204 -0.95 24.52 15.55
CA ALA A 204 -1.94 25.60 15.53
C ALA A 204 -2.85 25.58 14.28
N SER A 205 -2.30 25.17 13.13
CA SER A 205 -3.03 25.05 11.87
C SER A 205 -2.36 24.01 10.97
N MET A 206 -3.17 23.26 10.22
CA MET A 206 -2.71 22.43 9.09
C MET A 206 -2.87 23.14 7.73
N ARG A 207 -3.37 24.37 7.75
CA ARG A 207 -3.63 25.20 6.57
C ARG A 207 -2.61 26.32 6.47
N PRO A 208 -2.04 26.59 5.28
CA PRO A 208 -1.29 27.81 5.03
C PRO A 208 -2.16 29.04 5.33
N SER A 209 -1.59 30.05 5.98
CA SER A 209 -2.28 31.31 6.21
C SER A 209 -2.26 32.19 4.95
N PRO A 210 -3.22 33.10 4.74
CA PRO A 210 -3.17 34.07 3.65
C PRO A 210 -1.88 34.91 3.63
N ALA A 211 -1.29 35.15 4.81
CA ALA A 211 -0.01 35.85 4.91
C ALA A 211 1.14 34.99 4.36
N SER A 212 1.19 33.71 4.68
CA SER A 212 2.23 32.78 4.19
C SER A 212 2.16 32.52 2.68
N LEU A 213 0.98 32.67 2.07
CA LEU A 213 0.79 32.52 0.62
C LEU A 213 1.07 33.80 -0.18
N ARG A 214 1.25 34.94 0.48
CA ARG A 214 1.32 36.24 -0.17
C ARG A 214 2.57 36.36 -1.05
N GLY A 215 2.35 36.66 -2.33
CA GLY A 215 3.43 36.86 -3.30
C GLY A 215 4.12 35.56 -3.75
N LEU A 216 3.47 34.41 -3.54
CA LEU A 216 3.82 33.15 -4.19
C LEU A 216 3.09 33.05 -5.52
N ASP A 217 3.79 32.54 -6.54
CA ASP A 217 3.25 32.31 -7.88
C ASP A 217 2.84 30.84 -8.09
N ALA A 218 3.25 29.94 -7.18
CA ALA A 218 2.81 28.54 -7.14
C ALA A 218 3.15 27.91 -5.78
N LEU A 219 2.36 26.91 -5.38
CA LEU A 219 2.72 25.93 -4.36
C LEU A 219 3.15 24.62 -5.00
N VAL A 220 4.17 23.97 -4.45
CA VAL A 220 4.67 22.67 -4.89
C VAL A 220 4.64 21.71 -3.72
N PHE A 221 3.99 20.55 -3.88
CA PHE A 221 3.95 19.47 -2.91
C PHE A 221 4.91 18.35 -3.32
N ASP A 222 5.83 17.99 -2.43
CA ASP A 222 6.81 16.92 -2.64
C ASP A 222 7.14 16.21 -1.33
N ILE A 223 6.34 15.19 -0.98
CA ILE A 223 6.46 14.39 0.25
C ILE A 223 6.14 12.92 -0.06
N GLN A 224 6.95 11.99 0.47
CA GLN A 224 6.68 10.55 0.43
C GLN A 224 5.62 10.16 1.48
N ASP A 225 4.51 9.61 1.01
CA ASP A 225 3.44 9.04 1.85
C ASP A 225 3.66 7.53 2.10
N VAL A 226 2.74 6.86 2.82
CA VAL A 226 2.80 5.43 3.16
C VAL A 226 1.64 4.59 2.60
N GLY A 227 0.66 5.22 1.94
CA GLY A 227 -0.48 4.56 1.31
C GLY A 227 -1.66 4.24 2.24
N ALA A 228 -1.75 4.92 3.38
CA ALA A 228 -2.76 4.70 4.40
C ALA A 228 -3.53 5.99 4.74
N ARG A 229 -4.86 5.89 4.86
CA ARG A 229 -5.77 7.04 5.00
C ARG A 229 -5.45 7.97 6.17
N PHE A 230 -5.03 7.39 7.29
CA PHE A 230 -4.75 8.15 8.50
C PHE A 230 -3.30 8.61 8.63
N TYR A 231 -2.48 8.39 7.60
CA TYR A 231 -1.21 9.09 7.45
C TYR A 231 -1.48 10.50 6.91
N THR A 232 -1.18 11.53 7.70
CA THR A 232 -1.82 12.85 7.57
C THR A 232 -1.34 13.70 6.39
N TYR A 233 -0.31 13.27 5.66
CA TYR A 233 0.26 14.05 4.55
C TYR A 233 -0.72 14.27 3.40
N GLN A 234 -1.61 13.31 3.12
CA GLN A 234 -2.70 13.52 2.17
C GLN A 234 -3.74 14.57 2.64
N THR A 235 -3.99 14.65 3.95
CA THR A 235 -4.82 15.73 4.52
C THR A 235 -4.11 17.07 4.37
N THR A 236 -2.82 17.15 4.69
CA THR A 236 -2.04 18.38 4.49
C THR A 236 -2.09 18.83 3.02
N MET A 237 -1.93 17.92 2.07
CA MET A 237 -2.04 18.21 0.64
C MET A 237 -3.42 18.77 0.29
N PHE A 238 -4.50 18.10 0.71
CA PHE A 238 -5.87 18.54 0.46
C PHE A 238 -6.11 19.97 0.97
N LEU A 239 -5.73 20.23 2.22
CA LEU A 239 -5.93 21.53 2.87
C LEU A 239 -5.12 22.63 2.18
N CYS A 240 -3.89 22.33 1.75
CA CYS A 240 -3.08 23.28 0.98
C CYS A 240 -3.67 23.55 -0.40
N MET A 241 -4.25 22.54 -1.07
CA MET A 241 -4.95 22.72 -2.35
C MET A 241 -6.16 23.65 -2.21
N GLU A 242 -6.94 23.53 -1.13
CA GLU A 242 -8.05 24.45 -0.86
C GLU A 242 -7.59 25.89 -0.67
N GLU A 243 -6.54 26.12 0.13
CA GLU A 243 -6.04 27.48 0.35
C GLU A 243 -5.38 28.06 -0.92
N ALA A 244 -4.70 27.23 -1.71
CA ALA A 244 -4.14 27.61 -2.99
C ALA A 244 -5.23 28.04 -3.98
N ALA A 245 -6.32 27.26 -4.08
CA ALA A 245 -7.47 27.59 -4.92
C ALA A 245 -8.11 28.93 -4.53
N ARG A 246 -8.32 29.15 -3.22
CA ARG A 246 -8.86 30.43 -2.69
C ARG A 246 -7.94 31.63 -2.94
N ALA A 247 -6.63 31.41 -2.93
CA ALA A 247 -5.64 32.44 -3.18
C ALA A 247 -5.31 32.61 -4.67
N HIS A 248 -5.92 31.82 -5.57
CA HIS A 248 -5.58 31.74 -6.99
C HIS A 248 -4.09 31.46 -7.24
N VAL A 249 -3.50 30.62 -6.39
CA VAL A 249 -2.11 30.15 -6.50
C VAL A 249 -2.14 28.77 -7.16
N PRO A 250 -1.49 28.57 -8.33
CA PRO A 250 -1.33 27.27 -8.95
C PRO A 250 -0.71 26.24 -8.00
N PHE A 251 -1.16 24.99 -8.07
CA PHE A 251 -0.72 23.91 -7.19
C PHE A 251 -0.07 22.78 -7.98
N TYR A 252 1.17 22.44 -7.64
CA TYR A 252 1.94 21.39 -8.29
C TYR A 252 2.12 20.21 -7.35
N VAL A 253 1.96 18.98 -7.84
CA VAL A 253 2.31 17.75 -7.10
C VAL A 253 3.45 17.06 -7.82
N LEU A 254 4.59 16.91 -7.15
CA LEU A 254 5.69 16.08 -7.62
C LEU A 254 5.40 14.66 -7.16
N ASP A 255 4.88 13.84 -8.07
CA ASP A 255 4.31 12.57 -7.65
C ASP A 255 5.38 11.57 -7.20
N ARG A 256 5.01 10.71 -6.25
CA ARG A 256 5.89 9.70 -5.64
C ARG A 256 5.20 8.34 -5.55
N PRO A 257 5.95 7.23 -5.48
CA PRO A 257 5.36 5.90 -5.39
C PRO A 257 4.45 5.77 -4.16
N ASN A 258 3.31 5.11 -4.32
CA ASN A 258 2.64 4.52 -3.16
C ASN A 258 3.47 3.30 -2.73
N PRO A 259 4.07 3.29 -1.52
CA PRO A 259 5.08 2.29 -1.19
C PRO A 259 4.51 0.89 -1.01
N ILE A 260 3.21 0.82 -0.69
CA ILE A 260 2.45 -0.42 -0.56
C ILE A 260 1.57 -0.65 -1.80
N THR A 261 2.10 -0.32 -2.98
CA THR A 261 1.52 -0.55 -4.32
C THR A 261 0.25 0.29 -4.63
N GLY A 262 -0.04 0.46 -5.92
CA GLY A 262 -1.30 0.99 -6.43
C GLY A 262 -2.37 -0.08 -6.71
N THR A 263 -2.06 -1.36 -6.57
CA THR A 263 -3.00 -2.44 -6.96
C THR A 263 -4.03 -2.75 -5.89
N ARG A 264 -3.62 -2.74 -4.63
CA ARG A 264 -4.48 -3.15 -3.51
C ARG A 264 -5.28 -1.98 -2.95
N VAL A 265 -6.55 -2.27 -2.68
CA VAL A 265 -7.46 -1.41 -1.94
C VAL A 265 -8.04 -2.26 -0.82
N GLU A 266 -7.91 -1.79 0.42
CA GLU A 266 -8.31 -2.58 1.59
C GLU A 266 -9.03 -1.70 2.62
N GLY A 267 -10.00 -2.32 3.28
CA GLY A 267 -10.59 -1.80 4.50
C GLY A 267 -11.82 -0.92 4.33
N PRO A 268 -12.45 -0.59 5.45
CA PRO A 268 -13.69 0.17 5.42
C PRO A 268 -13.46 1.54 4.79
N LEU A 269 -14.42 1.92 3.96
CA LEU A 269 -14.57 3.28 3.48
C LEU A 269 -14.84 4.20 4.66
N LEU A 270 -14.32 5.42 4.61
CA LEU A 270 -14.52 6.40 5.66
C LEU A 270 -15.97 6.90 5.67
N ASP A 271 -16.68 6.68 6.77
CA ASP A 271 -18.01 7.26 6.98
C ASP A 271 -17.94 8.79 7.00
N ALA A 272 -18.91 9.45 6.35
CA ALA A 272 -18.94 10.91 6.26
C ALA A 272 -18.95 11.61 7.64
N ALA A 273 -19.60 10.99 8.63
CA ALA A 273 -19.66 11.51 10.01
C ALA A 273 -18.33 11.40 10.77
N LEU A 274 -17.34 10.69 10.21
CA LEU A 274 -16.02 10.43 10.82
C LEU A 274 -14.89 11.23 10.18
N VAL A 275 -15.20 12.09 9.21
CA VAL A 275 -14.22 12.98 8.58
C VAL A 275 -13.51 13.84 9.64
N SER A 276 -12.17 13.87 9.56
CA SER A 276 -11.29 14.56 10.51
C SER A 276 -9.89 14.80 9.92
N ASN A 277 -8.92 15.24 10.73
CA ASN A 277 -7.56 15.49 10.26
C ASN A 277 -6.80 14.20 9.87
N ILE A 278 -7.16 13.06 10.46
CA ILE A 278 -6.60 11.73 10.16
C ILE A 278 -7.46 10.94 9.15
N GLY A 279 -8.32 11.65 8.41
CA GLY A 279 -9.22 11.05 7.43
C GLY A 279 -10.11 12.13 6.86
N HIS A 280 -9.62 12.84 5.85
CA HIS A 280 -10.23 14.09 5.41
C HIS A 280 -11.22 13.95 4.24
N PHE A 281 -11.42 12.73 3.72
CA PHE A 281 -12.20 12.51 2.52
C PHE A 281 -13.14 11.31 2.68
N ALA A 282 -14.45 11.57 2.74
CA ALA A 282 -15.46 10.54 2.92
C ALA A 282 -15.46 9.53 1.76
N GLY A 283 -15.64 8.25 2.08
CA GLY A 283 -15.59 7.16 1.11
C GLY A 283 -14.18 6.73 0.71
N LEU A 284 -13.11 7.31 1.29
CA LEU A 284 -11.74 6.83 1.09
C LEU A 284 -11.50 5.57 1.97
N PRO A 285 -11.12 4.42 1.39
CA PRO A 285 -10.77 3.22 2.17
C PRO A 285 -9.45 3.42 2.93
N VAL A 286 -9.17 2.54 3.90
CA VAL A 286 -7.98 2.64 4.75
C VAL A 286 -6.69 2.53 3.92
N ARG A 287 -6.57 1.50 3.07
CA ARG A 287 -5.52 1.40 2.05
C ARG A 287 -6.15 1.75 0.72
N HIS A 288 -5.80 2.90 0.16
CA HIS A 288 -6.46 3.45 -1.03
C HIS A 288 -5.80 3.06 -2.36
N GLY A 289 -4.54 2.62 -2.32
CA GLY A 289 -3.79 2.20 -3.50
C GLY A 289 -3.66 3.29 -4.57
N MET A 290 -3.52 4.55 -4.17
CA MET A 290 -3.34 5.69 -5.08
C MET A 290 -2.07 6.45 -4.70
N THR A 291 -1.42 7.07 -5.68
CA THR A 291 -0.31 8.01 -5.41
C THR A 291 -0.85 9.35 -4.92
N MET A 292 0.03 10.22 -4.42
CA MET A 292 -0.37 11.57 -4.01
C MET A 292 -0.91 12.40 -5.19
N GLY A 293 -0.32 12.24 -6.39
CA GLY A 293 -0.82 12.87 -7.61
C GLY A 293 -2.21 12.37 -8.02
N GLU A 294 -2.46 11.06 -7.93
CA GLU A 294 -3.78 10.48 -8.19
C GLU A 294 -4.83 10.93 -7.15
N LEU A 295 -4.45 10.97 -5.86
CA LEU A 295 -5.31 11.51 -4.80
C LEU A 295 -5.62 12.98 -5.02
N ALA A 296 -4.64 13.80 -5.40
CA ALA A 296 -4.87 15.21 -5.71
C ALA A 296 -5.90 15.39 -6.84
N ARG A 297 -5.82 14.57 -7.90
CA ARG A 297 -6.83 14.60 -8.99
C ARG A 297 -8.22 14.23 -8.50
N LEU A 298 -8.33 13.16 -7.70
CA LEU A 298 -9.59 12.71 -7.11
C LEU A 298 -10.19 13.80 -6.20
N PHE A 299 -9.40 14.34 -5.28
CA PHE A 299 -9.81 15.40 -4.37
C PHE A 299 -10.24 16.65 -5.12
N ASN A 300 -9.47 17.10 -6.11
CA ASN A 300 -9.78 18.32 -6.85
C ASN A 300 -11.12 18.22 -7.58
N ALA A 301 -11.39 17.06 -8.18
CA ALA A 301 -12.63 16.82 -8.94
C ALA A 301 -13.84 16.61 -8.03
N GLU A 302 -13.73 15.73 -7.04
CA GLU A 302 -14.89 15.26 -6.28
C GLU A 302 -15.25 16.16 -5.09
N ALA A 303 -14.27 16.76 -4.42
CA ALA A 303 -14.53 17.80 -3.42
C ALA A 303 -14.71 19.18 -4.04
N LYS A 304 -14.60 19.31 -5.37
CA LYS A 304 -14.71 20.59 -6.10
C LYS A 304 -13.79 21.66 -5.51
N VAL A 305 -12.54 21.27 -5.23
CA VAL A 305 -11.53 22.19 -4.69
C VAL A 305 -11.25 23.32 -5.68
N ASN A 306 -11.34 23.04 -6.99
CA ASN A 306 -11.09 23.98 -8.09
C ASN A 306 -9.68 24.59 -8.05
N ALA A 307 -8.70 23.83 -7.55
CA ALA A 307 -7.29 24.21 -7.66
C ALA A 307 -6.84 24.14 -9.12
N ASP A 308 -6.03 25.12 -9.54
CA ASP A 308 -5.24 25.03 -10.77
C ASP A 308 -4.10 24.01 -10.56
N LEU A 309 -4.46 22.73 -10.71
CA LEU A 309 -3.66 21.58 -10.35
C LEU A 309 -2.82 21.09 -11.53
N THR A 310 -1.52 21.02 -11.34
CA THR A 310 -0.59 20.31 -12.22
C THR A 310 0.07 19.16 -11.47
N VAL A 311 -0.06 17.93 -11.96
CA VAL A 311 0.70 16.79 -11.44
C VAL A 311 1.89 16.53 -12.36
N ILE A 312 3.08 16.42 -11.79
CA ILE A 312 4.28 15.94 -12.50
C ILE A 312 4.34 14.43 -12.28
N PRO A 313 3.91 13.61 -13.26
CA PRO A 313 3.85 12.16 -13.09
C PRO A 313 5.24 11.57 -13.03
N MET A 314 5.37 10.46 -12.30
CA MET A 314 6.58 9.64 -12.31
C MET A 314 6.83 9.03 -13.69
N ARG A 315 8.09 8.70 -13.98
CA ARG A 315 8.45 7.80 -15.08
C ARG A 315 8.87 6.46 -14.51
N ASP A 316 8.50 5.39 -15.20
CA ASP A 316 8.91 4.03 -14.85
C ASP A 316 8.49 3.60 -13.43
N TRP A 317 7.30 3.99 -12.98
CA TRP A 317 6.58 3.35 -11.87
C TRP A 317 5.33 2.66 -12.44
N ARG A 318 5.02 1.46 -11.95
CA ARG A 318 3.81 0.71 -12.28
C ARG A 318 3.04 0.45 -11.00
N ARG A 319 1.71 0.32 -11.11
CA ARG A 319 0.84 0.14 -9.93
C ARG A 319 1.20 -1.10 -9.11
N GLY A 320 1.71 -2.15 -9.75
CA GLY A 320 2.16 -3.38 -9.10
C GLY A 320 3.48 -3.25 -8.31
N ASP A 321 4.24 -2.18 -8.51
CA ASP A 321 5.55 -2.05 -7.90
C ASP A 321 5.44 -1.77 -6.39
N TRP A 322 6.16 -2.57 -5.62
CA TRP A 322 6.51 -2.24 -4.24
C TRP A 322 7.62 -1.19 -4.22
N PHE A 323 7.73 -0.44 -3.12
CA PHE A 323 8.77 0.57 -3.01
C PHE A 323 10.18 0.04 -3.27
N ASP A 324 10.51 -1.14 -2.73
CA ASP A 324 11.82 -1.77 -2.90
C ASP A 324 12.12 -2.23 -4.34
N SER A 325 11.09 -2.28 -5.19
CA SER A 325 11.20 -2.59 -6.62
C SER A 325 11.45 -1.35 -7.48
N THR A 326 11.36 -0.14 -6.91
CA THR A 326 11.50 1.13 -7.65
C THR A 326 12.95 1.57 -7.88
N GLY A 327 13.90 0.98 -7.13
CA GLY A 327 15.29 1.42 -7.08
C GLY A 327 15.51 2.75 -6.33
N LEU A 328 14.50 3.25 -5.62
CA LEU A 328 14.62 4.43 -4.75
C LEU A 328 15.12 4.05 -3.35
N ALA A 329 15.83 4.98 -2.70
CA ALA A 329 16.22 4.82 -1.30
C ALA A 329 15.03 5.12 -0.37
N TRP A 330 14.82 4.26 0.63
CA TRP A 330 13.82 4.51 1.66
C TRP A 330 14.34 5.57 2.64
N VAL A 331 13.71 6.75 2.64
CA VAL A 331 13.87 7.75 3.68
C VAL A 331 12.66 7.67 4.58
N ASN A 332 12.87 7.44 5.88
CA ASN A 332 11.79 7.29 6.85
C ASN A 332 10.81 8.46 6.78
N PRO A 333 9.54 8.23 6.39
CA PRO A 333 8.55 9.30 6.30
C PRO A 333 8.22 9.94 7.66
N SER A 334 8.42 9.22 8.77
CA SER A 334 8.28 9.72 10.14
C SER A 334 9.25 8.98 11.07
N PRO A 335 9.45 9.44 12.33
CA PRO A 335 10.36 8.78 13.28
C PRO A 335 10.06 7.30 13.51
N ASN A 336 8.79 6.90 13.37
CA ASN A 336 8.32 5.54 13.61
C ASN A 336 8.01 4.76 12.31
N MET A 337 7.97 5.40 11.14
CA MET A 337 7.83 4.71 9.86
C MET A 337 9.20 4.34 9.28
N ARG A 338 9.80 3.28 9.84
CA ARG A 338 11.23 2.96 9.64
C ARG A 338 11.53 1.93 8.56
N SER A 339 10.51 1.28 8.00
CA SER A 339 10.69 0.20 7.04
C SER A 339 9.47 0.04 6.13
N LEU A 340 9.68 -0.59 4.98
CA LEU A 340 8.58 -1.03 4.11
C LEU A 340 7.69 -2.08 4.80
N ASN A 341 8.24 -2.89 5.71
CA ASN A 341 7.47 -3.83 6.51
C ASN A 341 6.49 -3.09 7.43
N ALA A 342 6.97 -2.06 8.14
CA ALA A 342 6.14 -1.19 8.96
C ALA A 342 5.03 -0.55 8.09
N ALA A 343 5.36 0.00 6.91
CA ALA A 343 4.37 0.58 6.01
C ALA A 343 3.31 -0.44 5.55
N THR A 344 3.70 -1.70 5.36
CA THR A 344 2.79 -2.78 4.94
C THR A 344 1.83 -3.20 6.06
N LEU A 345 2.31 -3.25 7.31
CA LEU A 345 1.53 -3.62 8.49
C LEU A 345 0.70 -2.45 9.06
N TYR A 346 1.14 -1.22 8.83
CA TYR A 346 0.58 -0.01 9.39
C TYR A 346 -0.94 0.16 9.17
N PRO A 347 -1.50 -0.03 7.96
CA PRO A 347 -2.94 0.12 7.72
C PRO A 347 -3.82 -0.70 8.66
N GLY A 348 -3.38 -1.90 9.05
CA GLY A 348 -4.10 -2.79 9.96
C GLY A 348 -3.77 -2.58 11.44
N LEU A 349 -2.48 -2.51 11.78
CA LEU A 349 -2.05 -2.46 13.19
C LEU A 349 -2.35 -1.12 13.84
N ALA A 350 -2.24 -0.04 13.07
CA ALA A 350 -2.50 1.31 13.58
C ALA A 350 -3.99 1.63 13.70
N LEU A 351 -4.91 0.76 13.23
CA LEU A 351 -6.34 0.91 13.50
C LEU A 351 -6.66 1.00 14.98
N LEU A 352 -5.82 0.43 15.83
CA LEU A 352 -6.03 0.32 17.27
C LEU A 352 -5.09 1.22 18.07
N GLU A 353 -4.31 2.10 17.41
CA GLU A 353 -3.22 2.84 18.08
C GLU A 353 -3.70 3.93 19.05
N SER A 354 -4.97 4.32 18.99
CA SER A 354 -5.55 5.29 19.93
C SER A 354 -6.15 4.62 21.17
N SER A 355 -6.30 3.29 21.18
CA SER A 355 -6.73 2.57 22.38
C SER A 355 -5.75 2.80 23.53
N ARG A 356 -6.30 3.05 24.71
CA ARG A 356 -5.52 3.26 25.93
C ARG A 356 -4.71 2.01 26.28
N ASP A 357 -3.50 2.22 26.80
CA ASP A 357 -2.58 1.17 27.28
C ASP A 357 -2.20 0.12 26.21
N TYR A 358 -2.46 0.43 24.93
CA TYR A 358 -2.08 -0.38 23.78
C TYR A 358 -0.92 0.28 23.05
N SER A 359 0.13 -0.50 22.78
CA SER A 359 1.32 -0.06 22.07
C SER A 359 1.38 -0.73 20.71
N VAL A 360 1.69 0.05 19.68
CA VAL A 360 2.08 -0.41 18.33
C VAL A 360 3.60 -0.42 18.15
N GLY A 361 4.36 -0.50 19.25
CA GLY A 361 5.82 -0.58 19.22
C GLY A 361 6.56 0.75 19.04
N ARG A 362 5.89 1.91 19.12
CA ARG A 362 6.58 3.21 19.16
C ARG A 362 7.58 3.25 20.32
N GLY A 363 8.74 3.85 20.09
CA GLY A 363 9.85 3.89 21.07
C GLY A 363 10.69 2.61 21.14
N THR A 364 10.40 1.60 20.32
CA THR A 364 11.22 0.39 20.17
C THR A 364 12.04 0.43 18.87
N ASP A 365 12.74 -0.66 18.56
CA ASP A 365 13.44 -0.87 17.28
C ASP A 365 12.51 -1.26 16.13
N ALA A 366 11.29 -1.71 16.43
CA ALA A 366 10.33 -2.26 15.45
C ALA A 366 8.91 -1.64 15.56
N PRO A 367 8.76 -0.30 15.48
CA PRO A 367 7.45 0.34 15.45
C PRO A 367 6.60 -0.16 14.27
N PHE A 368 5.30 -0.35 14.52
CA PHE A 368 4.30 -0.91 13.59
C PHE A 368 4.63 -2.30 13.02
N GLU A 369 5.57 -3.02 13.63
CA GLU A 369 5.79 -4.44 13.34
C GLU A 369 5.38 -5.34 14.53
N GLN A 370 4.95 -4.73 15.63
CA GLN A 370 4.58 -5.42 16.86
C GLN A 370 3.53 -4.65 17.64
N ILE A 371 2.80 -5.37 18.48
CA ILE A 371 1.80 -4.80 19.39
C ILE A 371 2.00 -5.36 20.79
N GLY A 372 1.71 -4.57 21.81
CA GLY A 372 1.82 -5.02 23.20
C GLY A 372 1.02 -4.15 24.16
N ALA A 373 0.65 -4.71 25.30
CA ALA A 373 -0.11 -4.03 26.34
C ALA A 373 0.08 -4.73 27.69
N PRO A 374 -0.06 -4.04 28.83
CA PRO A 374 0.07 -4.65 30.16
C PRO A 374 -0.88 -5.83 30.42
N PHE A 375 -1.99 -5.92 29.67
CA PHE A 375 -2.99 -6.97 29.81
C PHE A 375 -2.83 -8.12 28.81
N ILE A 376 -1.91 -8.02 27.83
CA ILE A 376 -1.72 -9.05 26.82
C ILE A 376 -0.78 -10.13 27.34
N GLY A 377 -1.20 -11.39 27.26
CA GLY A 377 -0.32 -12.56 27.35
C GLY A 377 0.20 -12.92 25.96
N GLY A 378 1.49 -12.68 25.68
CA GLY A 378 2.02 -12.74 24.31
C GLY A 378 1.85 -14.11 23.66
N ARG A 379 2.05 -15.18 24.43
CA ARG A 379 1.90 -16.57 23.93
C ARG A 379 0.46 -16.92 23.59
N GLU A 380 -0.48 -16.47 24.42
CA GLU A 380 -1.91 -16.72 24.25
C GLU A 380 -2.43 -16.00 23.01
N LEU A 381 -2.09 -14.71 22.87
CA LEU A 381 -2.48 -13.92 21.70
C LEU A 381 -1.87 -14.47 20.41
N ALA A 382 -0.58 -14.83 20.41
CA ALA A 382 0.08 -15.43 19.25
C ALA A 382 -0.59 -16.76 18.84
N GLN A 383 -0.85 -17.66 19.80
CA GLN A 383 -1.52 -18.93 19.52
C GLN A 383 -2.93 -18.72 18.94
N ARG A 384 -3.67 -17.74 19.47
CA ARG A 384 -5.01 -17.42 18.99
C ARG A 384 -4.98 -16.90 17.55
N LEU A 385 -4.04 -16.02 17.22
CA LEU A 385 -3.88 -15.46 15.87
C LEU A 385 -3.33 -16.49 14.87
N ASP A 386 -2.42 -17.37 15.29
CA ASP A 386 -1.90 -18.45 14.44
C ASP A 386 -3.02 -19.41 13.99
N GLN A 387 -4.00 -19.70 14.85
CA GLN A 387 -5.19 -20.50 14.51
C GLN A 387 -6.10 -19.86 13.46
N ARG A 388 -5.92 -18.57 13.18
CA ARG A 388 -6.69 -17.85 12.15
C ARG A 388 -6.11 -18.01 10.75
N GLU A 389 -4.91 -18.58 10.64
CA GLU A 389 -4.23 -18.89 9.38
C GLU A 389 -4.18 -17.69 8.40
N ILE A 390 -3.90 -16.49 8.95
CA ILE A 390 -3.90 -15.24 8.18
C ILE A 390 -2.82 -15.33 7.08
N PRO A 391 -3.18 -15.26 5.79
CA PRO A 391 -2.22 -15.44 4.71
C PRO A 391 -1.10 -14.39 4.73
N GLY A 392 0.12 -14.83 4.45
CA GLY A 392 1.26 -13.92 4.24
C GLY A 392 1.87 -13.31 5.51
N VAL A 393 1.41 -13.68 6.71
CA VAL A 393 1.97 -13.22 7.98
C VAL A 393 2.19 -14.39 8.95
N ARG A 394 3.21 -14.27 9.80
CA ARG A 394 3.43 -15.13 10.96
C ARG A 394 3.42 -14.27 12.22
N VAL A 395 2.83 -14.77 13.28
CA VAL A 395 2.76 -14.11 14.58
C VAL A 395 3.61 -14.89 15.58
N TYR A 396 4.31 -14.20 16.47
CA TYR A 396 5.00 -14.85 17.60
C TYR A 396 5.01 -13.95 18.82
N PRO A 397 5.05 -14.54 20.04
CA PRO A 397 5.16 -13.78 21.28
C PRO A 397 6.45 -12.96 21.32
N THR A 398 6.38 -11.73 21.84
CA THR A 398 7.54 -10.85 22.04
C THR A 398 7.35 -9.96 23.27
N MET A 399 8.40 -9.24 23.65
CA MET A 399 8.32 -8.10 24.54
C MET A 399 8.30 -6.80 23.73
N VAL A 400 7.31 -5.96 23.96
CA VAL A 400 7.23 -4.61 23.39
C VAL A 400 7.61 -3.62 24.47
N GLY A 401 8.88 -3.21 24.47
CA GLY A 401 9.45 -2.45 25.59
C GLY A 401 9.44 -3.29 26.87
N LYS A 402 8.55 -2.95 27.82
CA LYS A 402 8.43 -3.63 29.12
C LYS A 402 7.17 -4.48 29.26
N VAL A 403 6.32 -4.55 28.24
CA VAL A 403 5.06 -5.31 28.26
C VAL A 403 5.12 -6.48 27.30
N GLU A 404 4.36 -7.52 27.59
CA GLU A 404 4.17 -8.63 26.66
C GLU A 404 3.33 -8.21 25.45
N GLY A 405 3.54 -8.93 24.35
CA GLY A 405 2.91 -8.63 23.09
C GLY A 405 3.19 -9.69 22.03
N VAL A 406 2.93 -9.33 20.78
CA VAL A 406 3.23 -10.15 19.62
C VAL A 406 3.93 -9.34 18.54
N ARG A 407 4.81 -10.00 17.78
CA ARG A 407 5.45 -9.45 16.60
C ARG A 407 4.91 -10.14 15.35
N PHE A 408 4.79 -9.35 14.29
CA PHE A 408 4.31 -9.78 12.98
C PHE A 408 5.48 -9.84 12.01
N VAL A 409 5.65 -10.97 11.33
CA VAL A 409 6.61 -11.13 10.25
C VAL A 409 5.85 -11.44 8.98
N ILE A 410 6.01 -10.57 7.99
CA ILE A 410 5.46 -10.78 6.65
C ILE A 410 6.24 -11.94 6.01
N THR A 411 5.55 -13.04 5.75
CA THR A 411 6.10 -14.23 5.08
C THR A 411 5.84 -14.21 3.59
N ASN A 412 4.76 -13.55 3.16
CA ASN A 412 4.47 -13.29 1.76
C ASN A 412 3.57 -12.06 1.62
N ARG A 413 4.17 -10.92 1.25
CA ARG A 413 3.45 -9.65 1.06
C ARG A 413 2.39 -9.70 -0.04
N GLU A 414 2.47 -10.67 -0.94
CA GLU A 414 1.48 -10.85 -1.99
C GLU A 414 0.23 -11.62 -1.58
N LEU A 415 0.23 -12.25 -0.42
CA LEU A 415 -0.97 -12.88 0.13
C LEU A 415 -1.54 -12.05 1.28
N PHE A 416 -0.78 -11.07 1.75
CA PHE A 416 -1.07 -10.34 2.97
C PHE A 416 -2.12 -9.23 2.75
N ASP A 417 -3.19 -9.27 3.54
CA ASP A 417 -4.18 -8.19 3.68
C ASP A 417 -3.99 -7.55 5.06
N SER A 418 -3.67 -6.25 5.08
CA SER A 418 -3.33 -5.53 6.30
C SER A 418 -4.57 -5.32 7.17
N ILE A 419 -5.71 -5.04 6.54
CA ILE A 419 -6.98 -4.77 7.24
C ILE A 419 -7.51 -6.05 7.87
N ARG A 420 -7.42 -7.17 7.16
CA ARG A 420 -7.70 -8.48 7.73
C ARG A 420 -6.92 -8.71 9.02
N LEU A 421 -5.61 -8.43 9.02
CA LEU A 421 -4.80 -8.55 10.23
C LEU A 421 -5.33 -7.66 11.36
N GLY A 422 -5.64 -6.39 11.06
CA GLY A 422 -6.18 -5.46 12.05
C GLY A 422 -7.50 -5.93 12.68
N LEU A 423 -8.43 -6.44 11.86
CA LEU A 423 -9.71 -6.99 12.33
C LEU A 423 -9.50 -8.23 13.21
N GLU A 424 -8.57 -9.11 12.83
CA GLU A 424 -8.23 -10.32 13.60
C GLU A 424 -7.59 -9.99 14.95
N VAL A 425 -6.69 -9.00 14.97
CA VAL A 425 -6.09 -8.50 16.22
C VAL A 425 -7.18 -7.92 17.13
N ALA A 426 -8.06 -7.07 16.60
CA ALA A 426 -9.14 -6.46 17.38
C ALA A 426 -10.05 -7.54 17.99
N ALA A 427 -10.51 -8.49 17.19
CA ALA A 427 -11.39 -9.57 17.64
C ALA A 427 -10.69 -10.53 18.63
N ALA A 428 -9.42 -10.86 18.41
CA ALA A 428 -8.65 -11.69 19.32
C ALA A 428 -8.46 -11.02 20.69
N ILE A 429 -8.12 -9.73 20.71
CA ILE A 429 -7.98 -8.97 21.95
C ILE A 429 -9.32 -8.86 22.68
N GLN A 430 -10.43 -8.59 21.99
CA GLN A 430 -11.74 -8.56 22.64
C GLN A 430 -12.14 -9.91 23.24
N ALA A 431 -11.83 -11.01 22.56
CA ALA A 431 -12.18 -12.35 23.01
C ALA A 431 -11.34 -12.79 24.22
N LEU A 432 -10.03 -12.52 24.21
CA LEU A 432 -9.12 -12.92 25.29
C LEU A 432 -9.17 -11.95 26.48
N TYR A 433 -9.35 -10.65 26.22
CA TYR A 433 -9.24 -9.56 27.18
C TYR A 433 -10.46 -8.62 27.10
N PRO A 434 -11.67 -9.08 27.43
CA PRO A 434 -12.89 -8.30 27.28
C PRO A 434 -12.84 -6.98 28.06
N GLY A 435 -13.24 -5.90 27.41
CA GLY A 435 -13.27 -4.54 27.98
C GLY A 435 -11.91 -3.83 28.08
N LYS A 436 -10.82 -4.43 27.55
CA LYS A 436 -9.48 -3.81 27.55
C LYS A 436 -9.13 -3.01 26.29
N LEU A 437 -9.81 -3.27 25.18
CA LEU A 437 -9.65 -2.54 23.92
C LEU A 437 -10.76 -1.49 23.78
N ASP A 438 -10.40 -0.20 23.75
CA ASP A 438 -11.36 0.90 23.58
C ASP A 438 -11.42 1.36 22.13
N MET A 439 -12.20 0.65 21.32
CA MET A 439 -12.39 0.98 19.90
C MET A 439 -13.14 2.31 19.68
N THR A 440 -13.67 2.94 20.73
CA THR A 440 -14.30 4.27 20.61
C THR A 440 -13.25 5.34 20.33
N GLN A 441 -12.04 5.21 20.91
CA GLN A 441 -10.91 6.10 20.63
C GLN A 441 -10.39 5.90 19.20
N ASP A 442 -10.47 4.66 18.71
CA ASP A 442 -10.01 4.25 17.39
C ASP A 442 -11.02 4.57 16.27
N ARG A 443 -12.19 5.08 16.62
CA ARG A 443 -13.33 5.26 15.71
C ARG A 443 -12.98 6.01 14.43
N LYS A 444 -12.13 7.04 14.51
CA LYS A 444 -11.68 7.82 13.33
C LYS A 444 -10.61 7.11 12.51
N LEU A 445 -9.77 6.28 13.13
CA LEU A 445 -8.75 5.47 12.45
C LEU A 445 -9.42 4.35 11.66
N ILE A 446 -10.34 3.62 12.29
CA ILE A 446 -11.18 2.60 11.65
C ILE A 446 -12.05 3.23 10.58
N GLY A 447 -12.71 4.35 10.91
CA GLY A 447 -13.51 5.12 9.96
C GLY A 447 -14.81 4.45 9.54
N SER A 448 -15.26 3.41 10.23
CA SER A 448 -16.58 2.82 10.03
C SER A 448 -17.23 2.40 11.36
N ASP A 449 -18.39 2.99 11.65
CA ASP A 449 -19.20 2.61 12.81
C ASP A 449 -19.71 1.18 12.72
N ASP A 450 -20.03 0.73 11.50
CA ASP A 450 -20.51 -0.63 11.27
C ASP A 450 -19.45 -1.68 11.63
N VAL A 451 -18.20 -1.45 11.21
CA VAL A 451 -17.07 -2.34 11.56
C VAL A 451 -16.89 -2.41 13.08
N ILE A 452 -16.87 -1.26 13.77
CA ILE A 452 -16.75 -1.20 15.24
C ILE A 452 -17.88 -1.98 15.92
N ARG A 453 -19.12 -1.76 15.48
CA ARG A 453 -20.30 -2.44 16.01
C ARG A 453 -20.21 -3.96 15.82
N ARG A 454 -19.76 -4.44 14.65
CA ARG A 454 -19.69 -5.86 14.33
C ARG A 454 -18.57 -6.59 15.05
N ILE A 455 -17.40 -5.95 15.20
CA ILE A 455 -16.33 -6.47 16.07
C ILE A 455 -16.86 -6.56 17.50
N GLY A 456 -17.49 -5.50 18.02
CA GLY A 456 -18.06 -5.48 19.37
C GLY A 456 -19.19 -6.50 19.60
N ALA A 457 -19.87 -6.93 18.54
CA ALA A 457 -20.86 -8.00 18.57
C ALA A 457 -20.24 -9.42 18.48
N GLY A 458 -18.91 -9.52 18.37
CA GLY A 458 -18.20 -10.80 18.27
C GLY A 458 -18.32 -11.49 16.90
N GLU A 459 -18.63 -10.73 15.84
CA GLU A 459 -18.73 -11.29 14.50
C GLU A 459 -17.35 -11.74 13.98
N ASP A 460 -17.30 -12.85 13.24
CA ASP A 460 -16.03 -13.36 12.69
C ASP A 460 -15.42 -12.32 11.74
N PRO A 461 -14.13 -11.95 11.90
CA PRO A 461 -13.45 -11.02 11.02
C PRO A 461 -13.56 -11.33 9.53
N ARG A 462 -13.82 -12.59 9.10
CA ARG A 462 -13.97 -12.97 7.68
C ARG A 462 -15.24 -12.40 7.11
N SER A 463 -16.32 -12.52 7.86
CA SER A 463 -17.61 -11.97 7.49
C SER A 463 -17.58 -10.45 7.47
N ILE A 464 -16.82 -9.83 8.39
CA ILE A 464 -16.60 -8.38 8.38
C ILE A 464 -15.80 -7.97 7.16
N GLN A 465 -14.66 -8.62 6.87
CA GLN A 465 -13.86 -8.30 5.68
C GLN A 465 -14.67 -8.47 4.39
N GLN A 466 -15.38 -9.59 4.25
CA GLN A 466 -16.18 -9.91 3.07
C GLN A 466 -17.25 -8.85 2.79
N SER A 467 -17.89 -8.30 3.82
CA SER A 467 -18.91 -7.26 3.60
C SER A 467 -18.33 -5.93 3.09
N LEU A 468 -17.02 -5.71 3.25
CA LEU A 468 -16.36 -4.49 2.77
C LEU A 468 -16.07 -4.56 1.26
N GLU A 469 -16.12 -5.76 0.66
CA GLU A 469 -15.73 -5.99 -0.74
C GLU A 469 -16.55 -5.16 -1.72
N ASP A 470 -17.87 -5.01 -1.50
CA ASP A 470 -18.73 -4.22 -2.38
C ASP A 470 -18.32 -2.73 -2.38
N GLY A 471 -18.08 -2.16 -1.20
CA GLY A 471 -17.63 -0.76 -1.06
C GLY A 471 -16.24 -0.56 -1.63
N VAL A 472 -15.33 -1.53 -1.44
CA VAL A 472 -14.00 -1.53 -2.05
C VAL A 472 -14.10 -1.58 -3.58
N ALA A 473 -14.96 -2.45 -4.13
CA ALA A 473 -15.17 -2.57 -5.56
C ALA A 473 -15.78 -1.29 -6.17
N GLU A 474 -16.67 -0.62 -5.44
CA GLU A 474 -17.20 0.69 -5.83
C GLU A 474 -16.08 1.74 -5.85
N PHE A 475 -15.25 1.81 -4.81
CA PHE A 475 -14.12 2.73 -4.78
C PHE A 475 -13.10 2.46 -5.90
N VAL A 476 -12.82 1.19 -6.19
CA VAL A 476 -11.93 0.78 -7.30
C VAL A 476 -12.44 1.34 -8.63
N LYS A 477 -13.74 1.29 -8.90
CA LYS A 477 -14.35 1.90 -10.10
C LYS A 477 -14.30 3.43 -10.02
N ARG A 478 -14.64 4.00 -8.87
CA ARG A 478 -14.65 5.46 -8.63
C ARG A 478 -13.29 6.10 -8.90
N ARG A 479 -12.18 5.43 -8.56
CA ARG A 479 -10.84 5.99 -8.72
C ARG A 479 -10.29 5.96 -10.15
N GLU A 480 -10.85 5.13 -11.05
CA GLU A 480 -10.34 4.89 -12.41
C GLU A 480 -10.05 6.19 -13.21
N PRO A 481 -10.93 7.20 -13.24
CA PRO A 481 -10.70 8.43 -14.02
C PRO A 481 -9.51 9.26 -13.54
N TYR A 482 -9.07 9.04 -12.30
CA TYR A 482 -8.03 9.82 -11.63
C TYR A 482 -6.65 9.15 -11.68
N LEU A 483 -6.59 7.89 -12.10
CA LEU A 483 -5.33 7.14 -12.18
C LEU A 483 -4.40 7.74 -13.24
N LEU A 484 -3.11 7.72 -12.96
CA LEU A 484 -2.03 8.22 -13.83
C LEU A 484 -1.16 7.09 -14.36
N TYR A 485 -1.11 5.97 -13.64
CA TYR A 485 -0.22 4.85 -13.91
C TYR A 485 -1.01 3.60 -14.26
N ARG A 486 -0.38 2.70 -15.00
CA ARG A 486 -0.93 1.39 -15.32
C ARG A 486 -0.37 0.33 -14.38
#